data_AF-A0A9R0RA68-F1
#
_entry.id   AF-A0A9R0RA68-F1
#
_cell.length_a   1.000
_cell.length_b   1.000
_cell.length_c   1.000
_cell.angle_alpha   90.00
_cell.angle_beta   90.00
_cell.angle_gamma   90.00
#
_symmetry.space_group_name_H-M   'P 1'
#
loop_
_entity.id
_entity.type
_entity.pdbx_description
1 polymer ?
#
loop_
_entity_poly.entity_id
_entity_poly.type
_entity_poly.pdbx_seq_one_letter_code
_entity_poly.pdbx_strand_id
1 'polypeptide(L)'
;MPVRVVDTATPSSQTSSGQDANAVQPSPPSCSLLTAGRCFAGTQNVSSLQKDEAWKVNVRIHGCDIEQGYLCGTMEALAEDDVRHWSKFPSFTPLLSQIEADGGKSVDLSNYPYIFMRWKEQYFVNVGVDCGLTIAGFYYVCFSCSDGSISGFYYDPNSSPFQKLELKCTNEKQSGFTFSSYELQ
;
A
#
# COMPACT_ATOMS: atom_id res chain seq x y z
N MET A 1 -33.21 -2.76 15.33
CA MET A 1 -34.11 -1.59 15.49
C MET A 1 -33.27 -0.44 16.05
N PRO A 2 -32.99 0.62 15.30
CA PRO A 2 -32.26 1.77 15.85
C PRO A 2 -33.25 2.77 16.46
N VAL A 3 -32.99 3.17 17.70
CA VAL A 3 -33.76 4.18 18.43
C VAL A 3 -33.32 5.56 17.93
N ARG A 4 -34.29 6.33 17.41
CA ARG A 4 -34.14 7.75 17.08
C ARG A 4 -34.25 8.58 18.36
N VAL A 5 -33.36 9.56 18.52
CA VAL A 5 -33.63 10.73 19.36
C VAL A 5 -33.81 11.90 18.41
N VAL A 6 -35.00 12.50 18.48
CA VAL A 6 -35.43 13.68 17.74
C VAL A 6 -35.20 14.87 18.66
N ASP A 7 -34.46 15.87 18.21
CA ASP A 7 -34.56 17.22 18.77
C ASP A 7 -34.92 18.20 17.66
N THR A 8 -36.02 18.91 17.90
CA THR A 8 -36.62 19.91 17.02
C THR A 8 -36.50 21.26 17.74
N ALA A 9 -35.79 22.22 17.16
CA ALA A 9 -36.01 23.65 17.44
C ALA A 9 -35.43 24.56 16.33
N THR A 10 -36.39 25.26 15.70
CA THR A 10 -36.49 26.50 14.89
C THR A 10 -35.28 27.45 14.72
N PRO A 11 -35.17 28.19 13.59
CA PRO A 11 -33.96 28.93 13.21
C PRO A 11 -33.92 30.37 13.75
N SER A 12 -32.74 30.83 14.13
CA SER A 12 -32.45 32.26 14.30
C SER A 12 -30.99 32.54 13.95
N SER A 13 -30.82 33.47 13.01
CA SER A 13 -29.57 34.03 12.51
C SER A 13 -28.76 34.73 13.60
N GLN A 14 -27.45 34.45 13.69
CA GLN A 14 -26.40 35.46 13.86
C GLN A 14 -25.00 34.87 13.66
N THR A 15 -24.17 35.71 13.07
CA THR A 15 -22.77 35.56 12.66
C THR A 15 -21.81 35.23 13.80
N SER A 16 -20.94 34.23 13.60
CA SER A 16 -19.62 34.19 14.25
C SER A 16 -18.58 33.55 13.32
N SER A 17 -17.51 34.32 13.14
CA SER A 17 -16.27 33.96 12.47
C SER A 17 -15.58 32.79 13.17
N GLY A 18 -15.22 31.74 12.44
CA GLY A 18 -14.46 30.61 12.96
C GLY A 18 -13.85 29.78 11.84
N GLN A 19 -12.63 30.16 11.46
CA GLN A 19 -11.59 29.38 10.77
C GLN A 19 -11.96 27.97 10.28
N ASP A 20 -12.26 27.85 8.98
CA ASP A 20 -12.09 26.60 8.25
C ASP A 20 -10.59 26.35 8.10
N ALA A 21 -10.01 25.63 9.07
CA ALA A 21 -8.74 24.95 8.87
C ALA A 21 -9.01 23.79 7.90
N ASN A 22 -9.01 24.12 6.60
CA ASN A 22 -8.98 23.15 5.54
C ASN A 22 -7.63 22.44 5.65
N ALA A 23 -7.58 21.35 6.41
CA ALA A 23 -6.42 20.49 6.53
C ALA A 23 -6.25 19.79 5.17
N VAL A 24 -5.59 20.50 4.25
CA VAL A 24 -5.10 19.93 3.00
C VAL A 24 -4.14 18.82 3.42
N GLN A 25 -4.64 17.57 3.34
CA GLN A 25 -3.79 16.39 3.43
C GLN A 25 -2.68 16.57 2.38
N PRO A 26 -1.39 16.44 2.75
CA PRO A 26 -0.33 16.61 1.79
C PRO A 26 -0.46 15.53 0.69
N SER A 27 -0.56 15.95 -0.56
CA SER A 27 -0.57 15.03 -1.69
C SER A 27 0.80 14.34 -1.76
N PRO A 28 0.84 13.00 -1.92
CA PRO A 28 2.09 12.29 -2.15
C PRO A 28 2.85 12.86 -3.37
N PRO A 29 4.17 12.69 -3.44
CA PRO A 29 4.96 13.23 -4.54
C PRO A 29 4.47 12.65 -5.88
N SER A 30 4.42 13.48 -6.92
CA SER A 30 3.98 13.07 -8.26
C SER A 30 4.88 11.94 -8.79
N CYS A 31 4.40 10.71 -8.73
CA CYS A 31 5.19 9.53 -9.09
C CYS A 31 4.78 8.99 -10.47
N SER A 32 5.44 9.45 -11.52
CA SER A 32 5.13 9.04 -12.91
C SER A 32 5.32 7.54 -13.19
N LEU A 33 6.10 6.86 -12.34
CA LEU A 33 6.43 5.44 -12.46
C LEU A 33 5.41 4.53 -11.78
N LEU A 34 4.59 5.04 -10.85
CA LEU A 34 3.49 4.31 -10.23
C LEU A 34 2.15 4.73 -10.86
N THR A 35 1.96 4.38 -12.13
CA THR A 35 0.79 4.78 -12.92
C THR A 35 0.14 3.58 -13.62
N ALA A 36 -1.13 3.72 -14.01
CA ALA A 36 -1.85 2.68 -14.73
C ALA A 36 -1.11 2.31 -16.04
N GLY A 37 -1.07 1.01 -16.35
CA GLY A 37 -0.34 0.45 -17.49
C GLY A 37 1.13 0.18 -17.24
N ARG A 38 1.70 0.62 -16.12
CA ARG A 38 3.09 0.29 -15.75
C ARG A 38 3.21 -1.19 -15.40
N CYS A 39 4.28 -1.79 -15.89
CA CYS A 39 4.59 -3.20 -15.71
C CYS A 39 5.91 -3.37 -14.99
N PHE A 40 5.93 -4.29 -14.04
CA PHE A 40 7.07 -4.64 -13.23
C PHE A 40 7.33 -6.13 -13.33
N ALA A 41 8.59 -6.52 -13.38
CA ALA A 41 8.99 -7.92 -13.42
C ALA A 41 10.15 -8.17 -12.46
N GLY A 42 10.22 -9.37 -11.92
CA GLY A 42 11.31 -9.79 -11.07
C GLY A 42 11.01 -11.11 -10.38
N THR A 43 11.38 -11.24 -9.11
CA THR A 43 11.27 -12.51 -8.39
C THR A 43 10.68 -12.37 -6.99
N GLN A 44 10.06 -13.46 -6.54
CA GLN A 44 9.76 -13.73 -5.15
C GLN A 44 10.67 -14.84 -4.66
N ASN A 45 11.48 -14.55 -3.66
CA ASN A 45 12.48 -15.44 -3.11
C ASN A 45 12.00 -15.96 -1.75
N VAL A 46 12.01 -17.28 -1.59
CA VAL A 46 11.71 -17.98 -0.34
C VAL A 46 12.96 -18.73 0.08
N SER A 47 13.55 -18.31 1.21
CA SER A 47 14.69 -18.98 1.80
C SER A 47 14.29 -19.70 3.07
N SER A 48 14.62 -20.98 3.15
CA SER A 48 14.42 -21.82 4.32
C SER A 48 15.71 -22.57 4.64
N LEU A 49 15.82 -23.15 5.84
CA LEU A 49 16.98 -23.98 6.22
C LEU A 49 17.20 -25.18 5.29
N GLN A 50 16.19 -25.60 4.53
CA GLN A 50 16.24 -26.79 3.69
C GLN A 50 16.32 -26.47 2.20
N LYS A 51 15.87 -25.28 1.78
CA LYS A 51 15.73 -24.95 0.36
C LYS A 51 15.60 -23.45 0.13
N ASP A 52 16.26 -23.00 -0.93
CA ASP A 52 16.06 -21.69 -1.55
C ASP A 52 15.24 -21.87 -2.84
N GLU A 53 14.19 -21.06 -2.98
CA GLU A 53 13.34 -21.02 -4.16
C GLU A 53 13.18 -19.58 -4.65
N ALA A 54 13.16 -19.41 -5.97
CA ALA A 54 12.94 -18.10 -6.61
C ALA A 54 11.89 -18.24 -7.71
N TRP A 55 10.76 -17.55 -7.53
CA TRP A 55 9.61 -17.56 -8.42
C TRP A 55 9.60 -16.30 -9.26
N LYS A 56 9.44 -16.40 -10.58
CA LYS A 56 9.30 -15.22 -11.44
C LYS A 56 7.93 -14.58 -11.21
N VAL A 57 7.91 -13.27 -11.02
CA VAL A 57 6.70 -12.48 -10.78
C VAL A 57 6.61 -11.35 -11.79
N ASN A 58 5.41 -11.14 -12.32
CA ASN A 58 5.07 -10.00 -13.16
C ASN A 58 3.86 -9.28 -12.56
N VAL A 59 3.93 -7.96 -12.49
CA VAL A 59 2.87 -7.11 -11.95
C VAL A 59 2.52 -6.05 -12.98
N ARG A 60 1.23 -5.83 -13.19
CA ARG A 60 0.70 -4.71 -13.99
C ARG A 60 -0.21 -3.88 -13.11
N ILE A 61 0.03 -2.58 -13.08
CA ILE A 61 -0.85 -1.64 -12.37
C ILE A 61 -2.03 -1.34 -13.30
N HIS A 62 -3.23 -1.72 -12.88
CA HIS A 62 -4.46 -1.47 -13.66
C HIS A 62 -5.12 -0.14 -13.35
N GLY A 63 -4.98 0.35 -12.11
CA GLY A 63 -5.47 1.65 -11.65
C GLY A 63 -4.66 2.11 -10.45
N CYS A 64 -4.57 3.42 -10.26
CA CYS A 64 -3.89 4.04 -9.13
C CYS A 64 -4.56 5.39 -8.85
N ASP A 65 -5.14 5.52 -7.65
CA ASP A 65 -5.66 6.78 -7.14
C ASP A 65 -4.79 7.17 -5.94
N ILE A 66 -3.85 8.07 -6.19
CA ILE A 66 -2.88 8.55 -5.20
C ILE A 66 -3.55 9.56 -4.25
N GLU A 67 -4.58 10.28 -4.73
CA GLU A 67 -5.23 11.35 -3.97
C GLU A 67 -6.21 10.78 -2.92
N GLN A 68 -6.97 9.74 -3.27
CA GLN A 68 -7.90 9.10 -2.34
C GLN A 68 -7.23 8.08 -1.42
N GLY A 69 -6.01 7.63 -1.73
CA GLY A 69 -5.23 6.73 -0.89
C GLY A 69 -5.94 5.41 -0.53
N TYR A 70 -6.93 4.98 -1.33
CA TYR A 70 -7.88 3.95 -0.92
C TYR A 70 -7.76 2.65 -1.72
N LEU A 71 -7.59 1.55 -0.99
CA LEU A 71 -7.86 0.18 -1.44
C LEU A 71 -8.65 -0.52 -0.33
N CYS A 72 -9.83 -1.07 -0.63
CA CYS A 72 -10.69 -1.71 0.37
C CYS A 72 -10.28 -3.17 0.62
N GLY A 73 -10.31 -3.57 1.90
CA GLY A 73 -9.99 -4.90 2.42
C GLY A 73 -9.62 -4.84 3.90
N THR A 74 -9.61 -5.97 4.61
CA THR A 74 -9.05 -6.05 5.96
C THR A 74 -7.64 -6.64 5.89
N MET A 75 -6.69 -5.99 6.55
CA MET A 75 -5.31 -6.46 6.70
C MET A 75 -4.98 -6.34 8.19
N GLU A 76 -4.74 -7.47 8.84
CA GLU A 76 -4.48 -7.51 10.27
C GLU A 76 -3.03 -7.94 10.49
N ALA A 77 -2.29 -7.08 11.18
CA ALA A 77 -0.99 -7.37 11.76
C ALA A 77 -0.88 -6.59 13.07
N LEU A 78 -0.11 -7.12 14.02
CA LEU A 78 0.18 -6.40 15.25
C LEU A 78 1.20 -5.29 14.98
N ALA A 79 1.18 -4.23 15.80
CA ALA A 79 2.13 -3.12 15.66
C ALA A 79 3.60 -3.58 15.71
N GLU A 80 3.89 -4.64 16.48
CA GLU A 80 5.21 -5.27 16.53
C GLU A 80 5.58 -6.01 15.23
N ASP A 81 4.62 -6.61 14.53
CA ASP A 81 4.85 -7.21 13.21
C ASP A 81 5.12 -6.12 12.18
N ASP A 82 4.36 -5.03 12.23
CA ASP A 82 4.56 -3.84 11.40
C ASP A 82 5.98 -3.31 11.53
N VAL A 83 6.40 -3.02 12.77
CA VAL A 83 7.76 -2.52 13.03
C VAL A 83 8.81 -3.51 12.52
N ARG A 84 8.64 -4.81 12.77
CA ARG A 84 9.58 -5.85 12.31
C ARG A 84 9.70 -5.92 10.79
N HIS A 85 8.60 -5.77 10.05
CA HIS A 85 8.61 -5.84 8.58
C HIS A 85 9.09 -4.54 7.96
N TRP A 86 8.58 -3.40 8.41
CA TRP A 86 8.99 -2.11 7.88
C TRP A 86 10.48 -1.84 8.11
N SER A 87 11.04 -2.28 9.24
CA SER A 87 12.48 -2.16 9.53
C SER A 87 13.38 -2.97 8.59
N LYS A 88 12.83 -3.87 7.75
CA LYS A 88 13.59 -4.55 6.71
C LYS A 88 13.95 -3.64 5.52
N PHE A 89 13.25 -2.52 5.36
CA PHE A 89 13.57 -1.54 4.33
C PHE A 89 14.57 -0.53 4.90
N PRO A 90 15.78 -0.39 4.32
CA PRO A 90 16.72 0.65 4.74
C PRO A 90 16.13 2.07 4.61
N SER A 91 15.24 2.26 3.64
CA SER A 91 14.48 3.49 3.46
C SER A 91 13.49 3.79 4.58
N PHE A 92 13.18 2.84 5.46
CA PHE A 92 12.27 3.07 6.58
C PHE A 92 13.00 3.47 7.86
N THR A 93 14.30 3.13 7.98
CA THR A 93 15.11 3.40 9.17
C THR A 93 15.05 4.86 9.66
N PRO A 94 15.09 5.90 8.80
CA PRO A 94 14.99 7.29 9.25
C PRO A 94 13.65 7.65 9.90
N LEU A 95 12.60 6.86 9.67
CA LEU A 95 11.24 7.11 10.14
C LEU A 95 10.94 6.38 11.46
N LEU A 96 11.77 5.40 11.83
CA LEU A 96 11.45 4.44 12.89
C LEU A 96 11.24 5.09 14.26
N SER A 97 12.10 6.03 14.65
CA SER A 97 12.00 6.70 15.95
C SER A 97 10.69 7.47 16.12
N GLN A 98 10.21 8.10 15.06
CA GLN A 98 8.96 8.86 15.08
C GLN A 98 7.74 7.93 15.09
N ILE A 99 7.82 6.81 14.35
CA ILE A 99 6.78 5.79 14.32
C ILE A 99 6.64 5.08 15.66
N GLU A 100 7.75 4.77 16.33
CA GLU A 100 7.73 4.22 17.69
C GLU A 100 7.16 5.22 18.71
N ALA A 101 7.35 6.53 18.50
CA ALA A 101 6.88 7.57 19.41
C ALA A 101 5.37 7.82 19.31
N ASP A 102 4.79 7.87 18.10
CA ASP A 102 3.38 8.26 17.92
C ASP A 102 2.57 7.42 16.93
N GLY A 103 3.13 6.31 16.43
CA GLY A 103 2.51 5.46 15.42
C GLY A 103 2.60 6.02 14.00
N GLY A 104 3.48 7.00 13.76
CA GLY A 104 3.70 7.59 12.43
C GLY A 104 2.80 8.79 12.12
N LYS A 105 2.08 9.31 13.11
CA LYS A 105 1.09 10.38 12.93
C LYS A 105 1.73 11.72 12.53
N SER A 106 2.96 11.95 12.95
CA SER A 106 3.71 13.17 12.65
C SER A 106 4.75 13.02 11.54
N VAL A 107 4.79 11.86 10.87
CA VAL A 107 5.74 11.63 9.77
C VAL A 107 5.27 12.36 8.52
N ASP A 108 6.07 13.31 8.03
CA ASP A 108 5.85 13.96 6.73
C ASP A 108 6.48 13.13 5.61
N LEU A 109 5.63 12.57 4.75
CA LEU A 109 6.04 11.77 3.60
C LEU A 109 5.91 12.52 2.25
N SER A 110 5.49 13.78 2.26
CA SER A 110 5.10 14.53 1.04
C SER A 110 6.23 14.63 0.01
N ASN A 111 7.48 14.70 0.48
CA ASN A 111 8.68 14.75 -0.37
C ASN A 111 9.59 13.55 -0.15
N TYR A 112 9.08 12.49 0.49
CA TYR A 112 9.89 11.32 0.75
C TYR A 112 10.11 10.54 -0.56
N PRO A 113 11.35 10.12 -0.88
CA PRO A 113 11.64 9.48 -2.17
C PRO A 113 11.12 8.04 -2.29
N TYR A 114 10.40 7.57 -1.27
CA TYR A 114 9.84 6.23 -1.21
C TYR A 114 8.36 6.29 -0.83
N ILE A 115 7.58 5.40 -1.45
CA ILE A 115 6.17 5.18 -1.12
C ILE A 115 6.04 3.82 -0.46
N PHE A 116 5.53 3.81 0.77
CA PHE A 116 5.25 2.58 1.51
C PHE A 116 3.78 2.20 1.32
N MET A 117 3.53 0.93 1.01
CA MET A 117 2.19 0.41 0.70
C MET A 117 2.02 -0.97 1.33
N ARG A 118 0.76 -1.37 1.54
CA ARG A 118 0.43 -2.77 1.78
C ARG A 118 -0.36 -3.31 0.60
N TRP A 119 0.05 -4.44 0.04
CA TRP A 119 -0.64 -5.07 -1.10
C TRP A 119 -1.32 -6.36 -0.66
N LYS A 120 -2.61 -6.49 -0.98
CA LYS A 120 -3.41 -7.68 -0.68
C LYS A 120 -3.90 -8.33 -1.97
N GLU A 121 -3.58 -9.60 -2.12
CA GLU A 121 -4.12 -10.44 -3.19
C GLU A 121 -5.60 -10.76 -2.93
N GLN A 122 -6.41 -10.71 -3.97
CA GLN A 122 -7.87 -10.91 -3.88
C GLN A 122 -8.29 -12.28 -4.39
N TYR A 123 -7.70 -12.75 -5.48
CA TYR A 123 -8.07 -14.02 -6.11
C TYR A 123 -6.91 -14.54 -6.96
N PHE A 124 -6.90 -15.85 -7.16
CA PHE A 124 -6.02 -16.48 -8.12
C PHE A 124 -6.58 -16.37 -9.54
N VAL A 125 -5.71 -16.20 -10.52
CA VAL A 125 -6.06 -16.22 -11.95
C VAL A 125 -5.24 -17.30 -12.62
N ASN A 126 -5.90 -18.19 -13.37
CA ASN A 126 -5.24 -19.24 -14.18
C ASN A 126 -4.27 -20.17 -13.42
N VAL A 127 -4.58 -20.51 -12.16
CA VAL A 127 -3.76 -21.46 -11.38
C VAL A 127 -4.20 -22.91 -11.61
N GLY A 128 -3.23 -23.82 -11.66
CA GLY A 128 -3.48 -25.25 -11.64
C GLY A 128 -4.03 -25.72 -10.29
N VAL A 129 -4.66 -26.90 -10.27
CA VAL A 129 -5.44 -27.40 -9.13
C VAL A 129 -4.63 -27.59 -7.84
N ASP A 130 -3.30 -27.67 -7.91
CA ASP A 130 -2.42 -27.92 -6.76
C ASP A 130 -1.11 -27.11 -6.82
N CYS A 131 -1.20 -25.79 -6.96
CA CYS A 131 0.02 -24.96 -7.04
C CYS A 131 0.73 -24.73 -5.69
N GLY A 132 0.12 -25.14 -4.56
CA GLY A 132 0.72 -25.00 -3.22
C GLY A 132 0.93 -23.55 -2.77
N LEU A 133 0.33 -22.58 -3.46
CA LEU A 133 0.41 -21.15 -3.16
C LEU A 133 -0.69 -20.75 -2.18
N THR A 134 -0.37 -19.82 -1.29
CA THR A 134 -1.34 -19.16 -0.41
C THR A 134 -1.38 -17.67 -0.71
N ILE A 135 -2.57 -17.08 -0.62
CA ILE A 135 -2.81 -15.63 -0.70
C ILE A 135 -3.47 -15.11 0.58
N ALA A 136 -3.41 -15.89 1.67
CA ALA A 136 -4.04 -15.54 2.95
C ALA A 136 -3.43 -14.28 3.58
N GLY A 137 -2.12 -14.11 3.39
CA GLY A 137 -1.36 -12.98 3.88
C GLY A 137 -1.41 -11.75 2.97
N PHE A 138 -0.39 -10.92 3.12
CA PHE A 138 -0.21 -9.69 2.36
C PHE A 138 1.24 -9.25 2.27
N TYR A 139 1.53 -8.25 1.45
CA TYR A 139 2.88 -7.71 1.28
C TYR A 139 3.02 -6.35 1.94
N TYR A 140 4.12 -6.18 2.67
CA TYR A 140 4.71 -4.87 2.92
C TYR A 140 5.51 -4.48 1.70
N VAL A 141 5.27 -3.30 1.15
CA VAL A 141 5.87 -2.87 -0.13
C VAL A 141 6.50 -1.50 0.01
N CYS A 142 7.70 -1.36 -0.51
CA CYS A 142 8.43 -0.11 -0.64
C CYS A 142 8.73 0.13 -2.12
N PHE A 143 8.20 1.23 -2.64
CA PHE A 143 8.38 1.70 -4.00
C PHE A 143 9.36 2.88 -4.03
N SER A 144 10.37 2.84 -4.89
CA SER A 144 11.32 3.94 -5.11
C SER A 144 10.82 4.89 -6.20
N CYS A 145 10.59 6.14 -5.85
CA CYS A 145 10.18 7.18 -6.81
C CYS A 145 11.29 7.55 -7.80
N SER A 146 12.54 7.21 -7.49
CA SER A 146 13.70 7.59 -8.32
C SER A 146 13.91 6.69 -9.54
N ASP A 147 13.68 5.38 -9.38
CA ASP A 147 13.98 4.37 -10.41
C ASP A 147 12.83 3.39 -10.66
N GLY A 148 11.74 3.49 -9.92
CA GLY A 148 10.59 2.59 -10.03
C GLY A 148 10.87 1.17 -9.55
N SER A 149 11.93 0.96 -8.76
CA SER A 149 12.15 -0.33 -8.12
C SER A 149 11.09 -0.58 -7.04
N ILE A 150 10.66 -1.84 -6.93
CA ILE A 150 9.71 -2.30 -5.92
C ILE A 150 10.39 -3.39 -5.12
N SER A 151 10.41 -3.21 -3.81
CA SER A 151 10.81 -4.22 -2.86
C SER A 151 9.64 -4.55 -1.94
N GLY A 152 9.52 -5.80 -1.53
CA GLY A 152 8.48 -6.19 -0.61
C GLY A 152 8.81 -7.41 0.22
N PHE A 153 8.04 -7.60 1.28
CA PHE A 153 8.10 -8.78 2.13
C PHE A 153 6.69 -9.30 2.36
N TYR A 154 6.46 -10.57 2.03
CA TYR A 154 5.22 -11.25 2.34
C TYR A 154 5.13 -11.53 3.85
N TYR A 155 3.95 -11.29 4.39
CA TYR A 155 3.56 -11.61 5.76
C TYR A 155 2.33 -12.49 5.77
N ASP A 156 2.49 -13.65 6.39
CA ASP A 156 1.43 -14.55 6.82
C ASP A 156 1.97 -15.30 8.05
N PRO A 157 1.29 -15.25 9.21
CA PRO A 157 1.73 -15.94 10.42
C PRO A 157 1.98 -17.44 10.25
N ASN A 158 1.36 -18.06 9.23
CA ASN A 158 1.45 -19.50 8.97
C ASN A 158 2.46 -19.85 7.87
N SER A 159 3.13 -18.85 7.28
CA SER A 159 4.09 -19.04 6.20
C SER A 159 5.52 -18.78 6.68
N SER A 160 6.50 -19.18 5.86
CA SER A 160 7.89 -18.77 6.10
C SER A 160 8.01 -17.25 6.08
N PRO A 161 8.69 -16.64 7.05
CA PRO A 161 8.73 -15.19 7.20
C PRO A 161 9.63 -14.54 6.14
N PHE A 162 9.39 -13.26 5.86
CA PHE A 162 10.24 -12.40 5.03
C PHE A 162 10.53 -12.94 3.61
N GLN A 163 9.54 -13.58 2.99
CA GLN A 163 9.65 -13.96 1.57
C GLN A 163 9.77 -12.67 0.76
N LYS A 164 10.90 -12.51 0.07
CA LYS A 164 11.31 -11.23 -0.49
C LYS A 164 10.79 -11.09 -1.91
N LEU A 165 10.04 -10.03 -2.18
CA LEU A 165 9.60 -9.62 -3.50
C LEU A 165 10.55 -8.53 -4.03
N GLU A 166 11.07 -8.70 -5.24
CA GLU A 166 11.92 -7.73 -5.91
C GLU A 166 11.46 -7.56 -7.35
N LEU A 167 11.00 -6.36 -7.71
CA LEU A 167 10.53 -6.05 -9.06
C LEU A 167 11.21 -4.78 -9.59
N LYS A 168 11.39 -4.74 -10.90
CA LYS A 168 11.86 -3.55 -11.62
C LYS A 168 10.87 -3.16 -12.69
N CYS A 169 10.75 -1.86 -12.93
CA CYS A 169 9.98 -1.36 -14.06
C CYS A 169 10.51 -1.97 -15.36
N THR A 170 9.59 -2.46 -16.18
CA THR A 170 9.90 -2.99 -17.51
C THR A 170 9.70 -1.91 -18.57
N ASN A 171 10.42 -2.03 -19.69
CA ASN A 171 10.28 -1.12 -20.84
C ASN A 171 9.14 -1.54 -21.79
N GLU A 172 8.20 -2.36 -21.35
CA GLU A 172 7.04 -2.73 -22.16
C GLU A 172 6.24 -1.47 -22.51
N LYS A 173 5.69 -1.41 -23.73
CA LYS A 173 4.88 -0.27 -24.18
C LYS A 173 3.77 -0.03 -23.16
N GLN A 174 3.64 1.21 -22.68
CA GLN A 174 2.54 1.64 -21.81
C GLN A 174 1.21 1.37 -22.54
N SER A 175 0.58 0.25 -22.19
CA SER A 175 -0.79 -0.07 -22.56
C SER A 175 -1.60 -0.04 -21.28
N GLY A 176 -1.91 1.17 -20.82
CA GLY A 176 -2.84 1.40 -19.73
C GLY A 176 -3.46 2.77 -19.87
N PHE A 177 -4.67 2.87 -19.35
CA PHE A 177 -5.42 4.12 -19.32
C PHE A 177 -5.33 4.67 -17.89
N THR A 178 -4.85 5.89 -17.73
CA THR A 178 -4.97 6.62 -16.47
C THR A 178 -6.27 7.41 -16.53
N PHE A 179 -7.22 7.07 -15.68
CA PHE A 179 -8.45 7.83 -15.51
C PHE A 179 -8.35 8.62 -14.20
N SER A 180 -8.77 9.88 -14.20
CA SER A 180 -8.78 10.74 -13.01
C SER A 180 -9.90 10.39 -12.01
N SER A 181 -10.79 9.46 -12.36
CA SER A 181 -11.83 8.91 -11.48
C SER A 181 -12.40 7.64 -12.09
N TYR A 182 -12.91 6.74 -11.23
CA TYR A 182 -13.83 5.69 -11.62
C TYR A 182 -15.08 5.79 -10.74
N GLU A 183 -16.25 5.60 -11.31
CA GLU A 183 -17.51 5.53 -10.57
C GLU A 183 -18.15 4.18 -10.90
N LEU A 184 -18.36 3.36 -9.88
CA LEU A 184 -19.09 2.10 -10.03
C LEU A 184 -20.58 2.44 -9.99
N GLN A 185 -21.25 2.20 -11.11
CA GLN A 185 -22.68 2.41 -11.29
C GLN A 185 -23.52 1.34 -10.59
#